data_AF-A0A496A7C5-F1
#
_entry.id   AF-A0A496A7C5-F1
#
_cell.length_a   1.000
_cell.length_b   1.000
_cell.length_c   1.000
_cell.angle_alpha   90.00
_cell.angle_beta   90.00
_cell.angle_gamma   90.00
#
_symmetry.space_group_name_H-M   'P 1'
#
loop_
_entity.id
_entity.type
_entity.pdbx_description
1 polymer ?
#
loop_
_entity_poly.entity_id
_entity_poly.type
_entity_poly.pdbx_seq_one_letter_code
_entity_poly.pdbx_strand_id
1 'polypeptide(L)'
;MTEWFNTGLADAGETIQSIADIEDQGAIGFKIAVSGETVYVGKRDGHLVQSFDEGDTWNDVTTTLPFSVTQFKAIAFAGPTLYVATDKGVMYSSDGTRWHTAVDAEGTPLVIEKMAVDGTTVYGATEQQIYQLKENSSRWEKVTPEVPSKVESFTVDGRTLYVGTPGHGVLRFTLD
;
A
#
# COMPACT_ATOMS: atom_id res chain seq x y z
N MET A 1 -32.75 -7.96 -7.95
CA MET A 1 -31.81 -7.30 -8.88
C MET A 1 -30.80 -6.62 -8.00
N THR A 2 -29.51 -6.88 -8.16
CA THR A 2 -28.46 -6.15 -7.44
C THR A 2 -28.40 -4.73 -8.00
N GLU A 3 -28.38 -3.75 -7.09
CA GLU A 3 -28.30 -2.33 -7.44
C GLU A 3 -26.99 -1.72 -6.92
N TRP A 4 -26.58 -0.62 -7.51
CA TRP A 4 -25.44 0.14 -7.00
C TRP A 4 -25.83 0.83 -5.70
N PHE A 5 -25.08 0.58 -4.63
CA PHE A 5 -25.20 1.29 -3.37
C PHE A 5 -24.09 2.34 -3.25
N ASN A 6 -24.44 3.55 -2.87
CA ASN A 6 -23.49 4.64 -2.65
C ASN A 6 -23.22 4.76 -1.15
N THR A 7 -21.99 4.48 -0.73
CA THR A 7 -21.53 4.52 0.67
C THR A 7 -21.39 5.94 1.24
N GLY A 8 -21.56 6.96 0.41
CA GLY A 8 -21.44 8.37 0.79
C GLY A 8 -20.00 8.86 1.00
N LEU A 9 -18.99 7.97 1.00
CA LEU A 9 -17.60 8.39 1.09
C LEU A 9 -17.15 9.05 -0.21
N ALA A 10 -16.65 10.28 -0.09
CA ALA A 10 -16.09 11.05 -1.19
C ALA A 10 -14.70 11.58 -0.83
N ASP A 11 -13.85 11.70 -1.84
CA ASP A 11 -12.58 12.42 -1.77
C ASP A 11 -12.71 13.59 -2.71
N ALA A 12 -12.88 14.76 -2.13
CA ALA A 12 -13.01 16.02 -2.84
C ALA A 12 -11.63 16.63 -3.19
N GLY A 13 -10.55 15.82 -3.23
CA GLY A 13 -9.23 16.25 -3.69
C GLY A 13 -9.28 16.95 -5.06
N GLU A 14 -8.48 18.00 -5.17
CA GLU A 14 -8.63 19.17 -6.05
C GLU A 14 -9.19 18.87 -7.46
N THR A 15 -10.12 19.73 -7.88
CA THR A 15 -10.52 19.88 -9.29
C THR A 15 -9.26 19.96 -10.13
N ILE A 16 -9.10 19.11 -11.15
CA ILE A 16 -7.99 19.25 -12.11
C ILE A 16 -8.07 20.66 -12.68
N GLN A 17 -7.12 21.53 -12.32
CA GLN A 17 -7.09 22.92 -12.78
C GLN A 17 -6.10 23.10 -13.92
N SER A 18 -5.16 22.16 -14.10
CA SER A 18 -4.14 22.21 -15.14
C SER A 18 -3.68 20.83 -15.64
N ILE A 19 -3.05 20.82 -16.83
CA ILE A 19 -2.36 19.64 -17.39
C ILE A 19 -1.09 19.27 -16.60
N ALA A 20 -0.47 20.22 -15.90
CA ALA A 20 0.67 19.95 -15.02
C ALA A 20 0.23 19.13 -13.79
N ASP A 21 -1.03 19.31 -13.36
CA ASP A 21 -1.62 18.49 -12.31
C ASP A 21 -1.73 17.03 -12.75
N ILE A 22 -1.80 16.75 -14.07
CA ILE A 22 -1.95 15.42 -14.68
C ILE A 22 -0.59 14.68 -14.79
N GLU A 23 0.51 15.41 -14.99
CA GLU A 23 1.83 14.82 -15.26
C GLU A 23 2.52 14.21 -14.02
N ASP A 24 2.05 14.53 -12.80
CA ASP A 24 2.50 13.95 -11.52
C ASP A 24 1.57 12.81 -11.01
N GLN A 25 0.57 12.38 -11.81
CA GLN A 25 -0.55 11.53 -11.34
C GLN A 25 -0.39 10.01 -11.43
N GLY A 26 0.84 9.50 -11.51
CA GLY A 26 1.04 8.04 -11.45
C GLY A 26 0.50 7.39 -10.17
N ALA A 27 0.22 8.17 -9.11
CA ALA A 27 -0.15 7.63 -7.80
C ALA A 27 -1.21 8.42 -6.98
N ILE A 28 -1.76 9.56 -7.41
CA ILE A 28 -2.68 10.39 -6.59
C ILE A 28 -4.17 10.03 -6.76
N GLY A 29 -4.50 8.75 -6.63
CA GLY A 29 -5.88 8.28 -6.49
C GLY A 29 -6.15 7.70 -5.10
N PHE A 30 -7.43 7.60 -4.72
CA PHE A 30 -7.86 6.80 -3.58
C PHE A 30 -7.14 5.46 -3.55
N LYS A 31 -6.60 5.07 -2.40
CA LYS A 31 -6.17 3.69 -2.17
C LYS A 31 -7.26 3.00 -1.38
N ILE A 32 -7.66 1.82 -1.81
CA ILE A 32 -8.72 1.04 -1.17
C ILE A 32 -8.23 -0.38 -0.92
N ALA A 33 -8.57 -0.92 0.23
CA ALA A 33 -8.44 -2.35 0.51
C ALA A 33 -9.67 -2.85 1.26
N VAL A 34 -10.02 -4.11 1.04
CA VAL A 34 -11.18 -4.76 1.63
C VAL A 34 -10.80 -6.14 2.15
N SER A 35 -11.35 -6.53 3.30
CA SER A 35 -11.30 -7.88 3.86
C SER A 35 -12.60 -8.16 4.60
N GLY A 36 -13.43 -9.04 4.05
CA GLY A 36 -14.81 -9.23 4.53
C GLY A 36 -15.60 -7.92 4.48
N GLU A 37 -16.26 -7.57 5.59
CA GLU A 37 -17.05 -6.33 5.75
C GLU A 37 -16.18 -5.10 6.03
N THR A 38 -14.87 -5.28 6.25
CA THR A 38 -13.96 -4.19 6.58
C THR A 38 -13.38 -3.54 5.33
N VAL A 39 -13.54 -2.23 5.21
CA VAL A 39 -13.03 -1.42 4.10
C VAL A 39 -12.13 -0.32 4.65
N TYR A 40 -10.96 -0.14 4.05
CA TYR A 40 -10.08 0.99 4.33
C TYR A 40 -9.86 1.82 3.08
N VAL A 41 -9.85 3.14 3.27
CA VAL A 41 -9.65 4.09 2.19
C VAL A 41 -8.64 5.17 2.60
N GLY A 42 -7.53 5.22 1.89
CA GLY A 42 -6.56 6.33 1.96
C GLY A 42 -6.95 7.41 0.95
N LYS A 43 -7.32 8.58 1.45
CA LYS A 43 -7.78 9.75 0.67
C LYS A 43 -6.61 10.62 0.24
N ARG A 44 -6.80 11.42 -0.82
CA ARG A 44 -5.78 12.35 -1.34
C ARG A 44 -5.40 13.45 -0.37
N ASP A 45 -6.27 13.79 0.57
CA ASP A 45 -6.03 14.78 1.62
C ASP A 45 -5.25 14.23 2.82
N GLY A 46 -4.70 13.02 2.72
CA GLY A 46 -3.89 12.40 3.76
C GLY A 46 -4.67 11.64 4.83
N HIS A 47 -6.01 11.62 4.76
CA HIS A 47 -6.83 10.92 5.73
C HIS A 47 -6.94 9.42 5.41
N LEU A 48 -6.83 8.59 6.43
CA LEU A 48 -7.17 7.17 6.38
C LEU A 48 -8.51 6.97 7.08
N VAL A 49 -9.50 6.48 6.33
CA VAL A 49 -10.83 6.17 6.88
C VAL A 49 -11.11 4.68 6.79
N GLN A 50 -11.94 4.19 7.69
CA GLN A 50 -12.28 2.78 7.86
C GLN A 50 -13.78 2.60 8.03
N SER A 51 -14.32 1.56 7.39
CA SER A 51 -15.64 0.99 7.68
C SER A 51 -15.48 -0.46 8.16
N PHE A 52 -16.35 -0.88 9.06
CA PHE A 52 -16.49 -2.29 9.50
C PHE A 52 -17.81 -2.92 9.05
N ASP A 53 -18.61 -2.19 8.27
CA ASP A 53 -19.99 -2.49 7.90
C ASP A 53 -20.22 -2.23 6.40
N GLU A 54 -19.29 -2.70 5.56
CA GLU A 54 -19.37 -2.64 4.09
C GLU A 54 -19.49 -1.21 3.49
N GLY A 55 -19.18 -0.18 4.28
CA GLY A 55 -19.26 1.22 3.90
C GLY A 55 -20.54 1.94 4.32
N ASP A 56 -21.39 1.32 5.16
CA ASP A 56 -22.57 1.97 5.74
C ASP A 56 -22.16 3.11 6.70
N THR A 57 -21.10 2.92 7.47
CA THR A 57 -20.50 3.95 8.33
C THR A 57 -18.99 4.05 8.15
N TRP A 58 -18.45 5.25 8.36
CA TRP A 58 -17.04 5.56 8.18
C TRP A 58 -16.46 6.22 9.42
N ASN A 59 -15.30 5.73 9.86
CA ASN A 59 -14.52 6.25 10.97
C ASN A 59 -13.19 6.77 10.44
N ASP A 60 -12.81 7.98 10.83
CA ASP A 60 -11.49 8.53 10.52
C ASP A 60 -10.46 8.07 11.57
N VAL A 61 -9.43 7.34 11.13
CA VAL A 61 -8.37 6.81 11.99
C VAL A 61 -7.08 7.61 11.91
N THR A 62 -7.06 8.72 11.18
CA THR A 62 -5.86 9.50 10.84
C THR A 62 -5.07 9.98 12.06
N THR A 63 -5.77 10.31 13.15
CA THR A 63 -5.13 10.80 14.39
C THR A 63 -4.39 9.71 15.17
N THR A 64 -4.61 8.43 14.83
CA THR A 64 -3.94 7.28 15.46
C THR A 64 -2.70 6.82 14.70
N LEU A 65 -2.43 7.42 13.54
CA LEU A 65 -1.30 7.05 12.69
C LEU A 65 0.03 7.51 13.31
N PRO A 66 1.12 6.75 13.12
CA PRO A 66 2.43 7.07 13.69
C PRO A 66 3.07 8.32 13.07
N PHE A 67 2.61 8.76 11.90
CA PHE A 67 3.08 9.95 11.20
C PHE A 67 1.98 10.53 10.30
N SER A 68 2.08 11.82 10.02
CA SER A 68 1.22 12.49 9.05
C SER A 68 1.53 12.02 7.62
N VAL A 69 0.48 11.70 6.88
CA VAL A 69 0.55 11.19 5.52
C VAL A 69 0.09 12.28 4.56
N THR A 70 0.82 12.50 3.48
CA THR A 70 0.36 13.35 2.37
C THR A 70 0.01 12.52 1.15
N GLN A 71 0.57 11.32 1.02
CA GLN A 71 0.31 10.43 -0.10
C GLN A 71 0.27 8.96 0.33
N PHE A 72 -0.79 8.28 -0.07
CA PHE A 72 -0.90 6.82 0.02
C PHE A 72 -0.42 6.16 -1.27
N LYS A 73 0.62 5.33 -1.18
CA LYS A 73 1.22 4.61 -2.31
C LYS A 73 0.54 3.27 -2.57
N ALA A 74 0.20 2.53 -1.52
CA ALA A 74 -0.58 1.29 -1.60
C ALA A 74 -1.25 0.97 -0.26
N ILE A 75 -2.35 0.23 -0.31
CA ILE A 75 -3.03 -0.34 0.88
C ILE A 75 -3.39 -1.78 0.54
N ALA A 76 -3.04 -2.73 1.41
CA ALA A 76 -3.33 -4.14 1.19
C ALA A 76 -3.47 -4.90 2.52
N PHE A 77 -4.36 -5.88 2.55
CA PHE A 77 -4.43 -6.87 3.62
C PHE A 77 -3.48 -8.03 3.32
N ALA A 78 -2.76 -8.49 4.35
CA ALA A 78 -2.06 -9.78 4.36
C ALA A 78 -2.49 -10.55 5.61
N GLY A 79 -3.28 -11.61 5.40
CA GLY A 79 -4.06 -12.22 6.47
C GLY A 79 -4.98 -11.20 7.17
N PRO A 80 -4.99 -11.13 8.52
CA PRO A 80 -5.80 -10.17 9.27
C PRO A 80 -5.17 -8.77 9.37
N THR A 81 -3.93 -8.59 8.90
CA THR A 81 -3.18 -7.34 9.08
C THR A 81 -3.29 -6.47 7.85
N LEU A 82 -3.63 -5.20 8.05
CA LEU A 82 -3.59 -4.18 7.01
C LEU A 82 -2.21 -3.55 6.97
N TYR A 83 -1.67 -3.37 5.78
CA TYR A 83 -0.44 -2.63 5.51
C TYR A 83 -0.76 -1.43 4.62
N VAL A 84 -0.19 -0.28 4.98
CA VAL A 84 -0.39 1.00 4.30
C VAL A 84 0.97 1.61 3.99
N ALA A 85 1.31 1.66 2.71
CA ALA A 85 2.51 2.32 2.22
C ALA A 85 2.23 3.80 1.91
N THR A 86 3.10 4.69 2.37
CA THR A 86 2.93 6.15 2.29
C THR A 86 4.21 6.86 1.84
N ASP A 87 4.17 8.19 1.74
CA ASP A 87 5.35 9.05 1.52
C ASP A 87 6.34 9.08 2.69
N LYS A 88 6.00 8.51 3.85
CA LYS A 88 6.84 8.47 5.07
C LYS A 88 7.33 7.09 5.46
N GLY A 89 6.71 6.04 4.94
CA GLY A 89 7.06 4.66 5.25
C GLY A 89 5.88 3.72 5.10
N VAL A 90 6.02 2.51 5.62
CA VAL A 90 4.90 1.57 5.73
C VAL A 90 4.45 1.49 7.18
N MET A 91 3.14 1.62 7.39
CA MET A 91 2.49 1.37 8.68
C MET A 91 1.55 0.17 8.58
N TYR A 92 1.30 -0.48 9.70
CA TYR A 92 0.44 -1.66 9.76
C TYR A 92 -0.39 -1.74 11.03
N SER A 93 -1.53 -2.40 10.94
CA SER A 93 -2.42 -2.66 12.06
C SER A 93 -3.20 -3.97 11.86
N SER A 94 -3.37 -4.73 12.94
CA SER A 94 -4.23 -5.92 13.00
C SER A 94 -5.58 -5.66 13.65
N ASP A 95 -5.77 -4.51 14.29
CA ASP A 95 -7.01 -4.14 15.00
C ASP A 95 -7.65 -2.85 14.49
N GLY A 96 -7.00 -2.12 13.58
CA GLY A 96 -7.45 -0.84 13.01
C GLY A 96 -7.33 0.36 13.93
N THR A 97 -6.93 0.16 15.18
CA THR A 97 -6.88 1.20 16.22
C THR A 97 -5.48 1.51 16.70
N ARG A 98 -4.57 0.52 16.62
CA ARG A 98 -3.16 0.65 16.97
C ARG A 98 -2.31 0.44 15.73
N TRP A 99 -1.53 1.46 15.42
CA TRP A 99 -0.69 1.49 14.23
C TRP A 99 0.78 1.43 14.61
N HIS A 100 1.52 0.63 13.85
CA HIS A 100 2.94 0.43 14.02
C HIS A 100 3.67 0.75 12.72
N THR A 101 4.93 1.16 12.82
CA THR A 101 5.78 1.41 11.64
C THR A 101 6.60 0.18 11.32
N ALA A 102 6.63 -0.22 10.05
CA ALA A 102 7.58 -1.20 9.54
C ALA A 102 8.88 -0.50 9.14
N VAL A 103 10.02 -1.08 9.54
CA VAL A 103 11.34 -0.48 9.43
C VAL A 103 12.35 -1.41 8.76
N ASP A 104 13.50 -0.90 8.32
CA ASP A 104 14.62 -1.72 7.85
C ASP A 104 15.44 -2.33 9.01
N ALA A 105 16.63 -2.87 8.70
CA ALA A 105 17.54 -3.44 9.70
C ALA A 105 18.07 -2.36 10.66
N GLU A 106 18.24 -1.14 10.17
CA GLU A 106 18.74 0.03 10.89
C GLU A 106 17.66 0.72 11.74
N GLY A 107 16.39 0.32 11.58
CA GLY A 107 15.26 0.91 12.32
C GLY A 107 14.67 2.14 11.62
N THR A 108 14.97 2.35 10.35
CA THR A 108 14.46 3.46 9.54
C THR A 108 13.19 3.02 8.78
N PRO A 109 12.12 3.84 8.76
CA PRO A 109 10.96 3.60 7.91
C PRO A 109 11.37 3.63 6.43
N LEU A 110 11.02 2.58 5.68
CA LEU A 110 11.26 2.51 4.23
C LEU A 110 10.04 3.00 3.46
N VAL A 111 10.26 3.91 2.51
CA VAL A 111 9.24 4.31 1.55
C VAL A 111 9.11 3.24 0.48
N ILE A 112 7.98 2.53 0.50
CA ILE A 112 7.65 1.46 -0.45
C ILE A 112 6.71 2.03 -1.53
N GLU A 113 7.11 1.90 -2.79
CA GLU A 113 6.40 2.46 -3.95
C GLU A 113 5.31 1.55 -4.49
N LYS A 114 5.47 0.23 -4.30
CA LYS A 114 4.56 -0.80 -4.78
C LYS A 114 4.51 -1.90 -3.72
N MET A 115 3.33 -2.50 -3.53
CA MET A 115 3.17 -3.67 -2.64
C MET A 115 2.52 -4.83 -3.38
N ALA A 116 2.91 -6.05 -3.01
CA ALA A 116 2.26 -7.29 -3.41
C ALA A 116 2.15 -8.20 -2.17
N VAL A 117 1.13 -9.04 -2.13
CA VAL A 117 0.85 -9.91 -0.97
C VAL A 117 0.72 -11.35 -1.44
N ASP A 118 1.31 -12.27 -0.67
CA ASP A 118 1.09 -13.71 -0.77
C ASP A 118 0.78 -14.29 0.62
N GLY A 119 -0.48 -14.67 0.83
CA GLY A 119 -0.98 -15.12 2.13
C GLY A 119 -0.80 -14.06 3.23
N THR A 120 0.08 -14.35 4.20
CA THR A 120 0.41 -13.44 5.33
C THR A 120 1.72 -12.68 5.12
N THR A 121 2.34 -12.82 3.94
CA THR A 121 3.61 -12.15 3.62
C THR A 121 3.37 -10.96 2.70
N VAL A 122 4.00 -9.83 3.05
CA VAL A 122 4.00 -8.62 2.21
C VAL A 122 5.35 -8.50 1.53
N TYR A 123 5.31 -8.16 0.24
CA TYR A 123 6.46 -7.73 -0.51
C TYR A 123 6.31 -6.25 -0.83
N GLY A 124 7.39 -5.50 -0.71
CA GLY A 124 7.44 -4.07 -0.97
C GLY A 124 8.57 -3.75 -1.93
N ALA A 125 8.28 -3.05 -3.02
CA ALA A 125 9.30 -2.57 -3.93
C ALA A 125 9.59 -1.08 -3.70
N THR A 126 10.86 -0.71 -3.60
CA THR A 126 11.35 0.64 -3.89
C THR A 126 11.64 0.76 -5.38
N GLU A 127 12.38 1.77 -5.83
CA GLU A 127 12.69 1.93 -7.26
C GLU A 127 13.42 0.72 -7.86
N GLN A 128 14.40 0.13 -7.16
CA GLN A 128 15.24 -0.96 -7.71
C GLN A 128 15.48 -2.07 -6.70
N GLN A 129 14.65 -2.15 -5.66
CA GLN A 129 14.82 -3.15 -4.61
C GLN A 129 13.50 -3.71 -4.12
N ILE A 130 13.48 -5.01 -3.85
CA ILE A 130 12.31 -5.71 -3.33
C ILE A 130 12.64 -6.25 -1.94
N TYR A 131 11.79 -5.87 -0.99
CA TYR A 131 11.83 -6.28 0.40
C TYR A 131 10.66 -7.23 0.70
N GLN A 132 10.81 -8.01 1.76
CA GLN A 132 9.79 -8.87 2.33
C GLN A 132 9.55 -8.49 3.78
N LEU A 133 8.29 -8.49 4.19
CA LEU A 133 7.84 -8.35 5.56
C LEU A 133 6.98 -9.57 5.89
N LYS A 134 7.50 -10.43 6.77
CA LYS A 134 6.82 -11.63 7.22
C LYS A 134 5.80 -11.29 8.29
N GLU A 135 4.82 -12.19 8.45
CA GLU A 135 3.85 -12.13 9.54
C GLU A 135 4.55 -11.98 10.90
N ASN A 136 4.01 -11.11 11.76
CA ASN A 136 4.55 -10.79 13.08
C ASN A 136 5.95 -10.14 13.09
N SER A 137 6.54 -9.83 11.93
CA SER A 137 7.74 -9.01 11.84
C SER A 137 7.37 -7.53 11.73
N SER A 138 8.17 -6.67 12.35
CA SER A 138 8.18 -5.23 12.11
C SER A 138 9.28 -4.79 11.14
N ARG A 139 10.05 -5.74 10.60
CA ARG A 139 11.28 -5.48 9.83
C ARG A 139 11.22 -6.02 8.40
N TRP A 140 11.57 -5.14 7.47
CA TRP A 140 11.78 -5.45 6.06
C TRP A 140 13.12 -6.18 5.87
N GLU A 141 13.09 -7.27 5.11
CA GLU A 141 14.26 -8.03 4.69
C GLU A 141 14.44 -7.90 3.18
N LYS A 142 15.66 -7.60 2.74
CA LYS A 142 16.00 -7.56 1.31
C LYS A 142 15.93 -8.98 0.73
N VAL A 143 15.18 -9.21 -0.34
CA VAL A 143 14.98 -10.58 -0.90
C VAL A 143 15.42 -10.75 -2.34
N THR A 144 15.85 -9.68 -3.01
CA THR A 144 16.40 -9.76 -4.36
C THR A 144 17.77 -9.07 -4.45
N PRO A 145 18.57 -9.41 -5.46
CA PRO A 145 19.57 -8.49 -5.98
C PRO A 145 18.93 -7.16 -6.40
N GLU A 146 19.76 -6.19 -6.79
CA GLU A 146 19.27 -4.96 -7.41
C GLU A 146 18.51 -5.29 -8.71
N VAL A 147 17.34 -4.67 -8.88
CA VAL A 147 16.55 -4.80 -10.11
C VAL A 147 17.24 -3.95 -11.20
N PRO A 148 17.52 -4.50 -12.39
CA PRO A 148 18.27 -3.80 -13.45
C PRO A 148 17.67 -2.49 -13.97
N SER A 149 16.44 -2.15 -13.59
CA SER A 149 15.71 -0.93 -13.98
C SER A 149 14.64 -0.64 -12.92
N LYS A 150 13.97 0.51 -13.03
CA LYS A 150 12.87 0.91 -12.14
C LYS A 150 11.78 -0.17 -12.12
N VAL A 151 11.31 -0.54 -10.94
CA VAL A 151 10.13 -1.39 -10.74
C VAL A 151 8.88 -0.57 -11.06
N GLU A 152 8.26 -0.86 -12.21
CA GLU A 152 7.02 -0.18 -12.62
C GLU A 152 5.79 -0.87 -12.03
N SER A 153 5.80 -2.20 -12.02
CA SER A 153 4.79 -3.05 -11.43
C SER A 153 5.45 -4.35 -10.98
N PHE A 154 4.91 -5.00 -9.95
CA PHE A 154 5.32 -6.37 -9.64
C PHE A 154 4.18 -7.14 -8.97
N THR A 155 4.26 -8.46 -9.06
CA THR A 155 3.36 -9.38 -8.38
C THR A 155 4.13 -10.61 -7.90
N VAL A 156 3.52 -11.38 -7.01
CA VAL A 156 4.10 -12.58 -6.39
C VAL A 156 3.12 -13.74 -6.53
N ASP A 157 3.67 -14.92 -6.79
CA ASP A 157 2.96 -16.21 -6.75
C ASP A 157 3.86 -17.23 -6.06
N GLY A 158 3.55 -17.53 -4.79
CA GLY A 158 4.38 -18.37 -3.95
C GLY A 158 5.80 -17.82 -3.81
N ARG A 159 6.76 -18.57 -4.34
CA ARG A 159 8.19 -18.20 -4.32
C ARG A 159 8.64 -17.42 -5.55
N THR A 160 7.74 -17.04 -6.45
CA THR A 160 8.13 -16.38 -7.70
C THR A 160 7.65 -14.93 -7.72
N LEU A 161 8.59 -14.00 -7.90
CA LEU A 161 8.31 -12.60 -8.20
C LEU A 161 8.32 -12.38 -9.72
N TYR A 162 7.33 -11.64 -10.21
CA TYR A 162 7.28 -11.13 -11.58
C TYR A 162 7.34 -9.60 -11.54
N VAL A 163 8.34 -9.02 -12.19
CA VAL A 163 8.67 -7.60 -12.10
C VAL A 163 8.63 -6.97 -13.48
N GLY A 164 7.68 -6.06 -13.70
CA GLY A 164 7.62 -5.24 -14.90
C GLY A 164 8.61 -4.09 -14.82
N THR A 165 9.48 -4.00 -15.83
CA THR A 165 10.55 -3.00 -15.90
C THR A 165 10.49 -2.23 -17.23
N PRO A 166 10.61 -0.89 -17.22
CA PRO A 166 10.71 -0.10 -18.43
C PRO A 166 11.98 -0.50 -19.21
N GLY A 167 11.84 -0.83 -20.50
CA GLY A 167 12.95 -1.16 -21.40
C GLY A 167 13.55 -2.56 -21.23
N HIS A 168 13.26 -3.28 -20.15
CA HIS A 168 13.82 -4.61 -19.85
C HIS A 168 12.76 -5.74 -19.80
N GLY A 169 11.48 -5.40 -19.99
CA GLY A 169 10.39 -6.38 -20.06
C GLY A 169 9.96 -6.87 -18.67
N VAL A 170 9.45 -8.10 -18.61
CA VAL A 170 9.08 -8.75 -17.34
C VAL A 170 10.22 -9.66 -16.89
N LEU A 171 10.80 -9.33 -15.73
CA LEU A 171 11.80 -10.14 -15.07
C LEU A 171 11.10 -11.13 -14.12
N ARG A 172 11.68 -12.32 -13.98
CA ARG A 172 11.25 -13.32 -13.01
C ARG A 172 12.38 -13.57 -12.02
N PHE A 173 12.05 -13.62 -10.73
CA PHE A 173 12.99 -14.01 -9.67
C PHE A 173 12.35 -15.10 -8.80
N THR A 174 13.13 -16.13 -8.44
CA THR A 174 12.67 -17.18 -7.52
C THR A 174 13.34 -16.98 -6.17
N LEU A 175 12.54 -16.83 -5.13
CA LEU A 175 12.96 -16.66 -3.74
C LEU A 175 13.55 -17.96 -3.20
N ASP A 176 14.47 -17.82 -2.25
CA ASP A 176 15.12 -18.91 -1.50
C ASP A 176 14.20 -19.59 -0.46
#